data_AF-A0A2U1V0W7-F1
#
_entry.id   AF-A0A2U1V0W7-F1
#
_cell.length_a   1.000
_cell.length_b   1.000
_cell.length_c   1.000
_cell.angle_alpha   90.00
_cell.angle_beta   90.00
_cell.angle_gamma   90.00
#
_symmetry.space_group_name_H-M   'P 1'
#
loop_
_entity.id
_entity.type
_entity.pdbx_description
1 polymer ?
#
loop_
_entity_poly.entity_id
_entity_poly.type
_entity_poly.pdbx_seq_one_letter_code
_entity_poly.pdbx_strand_id
1 'polypeptide(L)'
;MSNPLERRETLALRSWAILGVGLGTAAFLALVMAGLFLLYRWAQAPERYSPPERFAPPRLETDPAAALRDFRAAQAAQLEAGDDPPRRAVAEAMALIAARGAAAYDPLEQPAAPPPPIRREAAP
;
A
#
# COMPACT_ATOMS: atom_id res chain seq x y z
N MET A 1 -18.26 -50.13 -21.05
CA MET A 1 -17.82 -49.10 -20.09
C MET A 1 -16.78 -48.24 -20.79
N SER A 2 -17.20 -47.10 -21.33
CA SER A 2 -16.35 -46.14 -22.04
C SER A 2 -15.70 -45.19 -21.04
N ASN A 3 -14.38 -44.99 -21.19
CA ASN A 3 -13.53 -44.27 -20.24
C ASN A 3 -13.71 -42.75 -20.43
N PRO A 4 -14.05 -41.95 -19.41
CA PRO A 4 -14.35 -40.51 -19.55
C PRO A 4 -13.12 -39.62 -19.85
N LEU A 5 -11.94 -40.21 -20.09
CA LEU A 5 -10.66 -39.51 -20.29
C LEU A 5 -10.34 -39.18 -21.77
N GLU A 6 -11.15 -39.64 -22.72
CA GLU A 6 -10.89 -39.46 -24.16
C GLU A 6 -11.37 -38.13 -24.75
N ARG A 7 -12.05 -37.28 -23.98
CA ARG A 7 -12.41 -35.93 -24.43
C ARG A 7 -11.28 -34.93 -24.17
N ARG A 8 -10.08 -35.21 -24.68
CA ARG A 8 -9.14 -34.12 -24.99
C ARG A 8 -9.62 -33.52 -26.30
N GLU A 9 -10.55 -32.58 -26.22
CA GLU A 9 -10.83 -31.69 -27.35
C GLU A 9 -9.49 -31.06 -27.72
N THR A 10 -8.91 -31.50 -28.84
CA THR A 10 -7.81 -30.81 -29.49
C THR A 10 -8.37 -29.47 -29.95
N LEU A 11 -8.33 -28.49 -29.05
CA LEU A 11 -8.57 -27.09 -29.31
C LEU A 11 -7.66 -26.72 -30.48
N ALA A 12 -8.22 -26.75 -31.69
CA ALA A 12 -7.54 -26.40 -32.92
C ALA A 12 -7.33 -24.89 -32.95
N LEU A 13 -6.51 -24.38 -32.03
CA LEU A 13 -6.11 -22.99 -32.02
C LEU A 13 -5.24 -22.76 -33.24
N ARG A 14 -5.71 -21.88 -34.11
CA ARG A 14 -4.97 -21.42 -35.28
C ARG A 14 -3.67 -20.78 -34.78
N SER A 15 -2.51 -21.26 -35.23
CA SER A 15 -1.19 -20.82 -34.72
C SER A 15 -1.00 -19.30 -34.76
N TRP A 16 -1.63 -18.64 -35.73
CA TRP A 16 -1.71 -17.18 -35.85
C TRP A 16 -2.38 -16.48 -34.66
N ALA A 17 -3.38 -17.10 -34.03
CA ALA A 17 -4.03 -16.56 -32.84
C ALA A 17 -3.09 -16.59 -31.62
N ILE A 18 -2.32 -17.67 -31.46
CA ILE A 18 -1.34 -17.80 -30.38
C ILE A 18 -0.24 -16.74 -30.54
N LEU A 19 0.29 -16.58 -31.75
CA LEU A 19 1.25 -15.53 -32.09
C LEU A 19 0.67 -14.13 -31.87
N GLY A 20 -0.57 -13.90 -32.29
CA GLY A 20 -1.25 -12.61 -32.12
C GLY A 20 -1.45 -12.24 -30.64
N VAL A 21 -1.87 -13.20 -29.82
CA VAL A 21 -2.00 -12.99 -28.36
C VAL A 21 -0.64 -12.72 -27.74
N GLY A 22 0.37 -13.55 -28.03
CA GLY A 22 1.72 -13.36 -27.49
C GLY A 22 2.33 -12.00 -27.86
N LEU A 23 2.22 -11.61 -29.13
CA LEU A 23 2.73 -10.33 -29.62
C LEU A 23 1.94 -9.15 -29.03
N GLY A 24 0.62 -9.26 -28.92
CA GLY A 24 -0.24 -8.25 -28.30
C GLY A 24 0.08 -8.05 -26.82
N THR A 25 0.27 -9.14 -26.07
CA THR A 25 0.68 -9.07 -24.66
C THR A 25 2.06 -8.42 -24.52
N ALA A 26 3.03 -8.81 -25.35
CA ALA A 26 4.37 -8.21 -25.32
C ALA A 26 4.34 -6.70 -25.64
N ALA A 27 3.57 -6.30 -26.66
CA ALA A 27 3.41 -4.89 -27.03
C ALA A 27 2.74 -4.07 -25.92
N PHE A 28 1.71 -4.63 -25.27
CA PHE A 28 1.05 -4.00 -24.14
C PHE A 28 2.01 -3.79 -22.96
N LEU A 29 2.80 -4.83 -22.59
CA LEU A 29 3.81 -4.69 -21.54
C LEU A 29 4.84 -3.62 -21.89
N ALA A 30 5.33 -3.60 -23.12
CA ALA A 30 6.27 -2.59 -23.59
C ALA A 30 5.70 -1.18 -23.48
N LEU A 31 4.42 -0.99 -23.82
CA LEU A 31 3.72 0.29 -23.71
C LEU A 31 3.60 0.74 -22.25
N VAL A 32 3.19 -0.16 -21.35
CA VAL A 32 3.05 0.15 -19.92
C VAL A 32 4.41 0.50 -19.31
N MET A 33 5.46 -0.28 -19.62
CA MET A 33 6.82 -0.01 -19.16
C MET A 33 7.36 1.31 -19.69
N ALA A 34 7.12 1.63 -20.97
CA ALA A 34 7.50 2.90 -21.55
C ALA A 34 6.77 4.08 -20.89
N GLY A 35 5.46 3.94 -20.64
CA GLY A 35 4.65 4.95 -19.95
C GLY A 35 5.14 5.18 -18.52
N LEU A 36 5.44 4.11 -17.79
CA LEU A 36 5.98 4.18 -16.44
C LEU A 36 7.36 4.83 -16.44
N PHE A 37 8.24 4.44 -17.35
CA PHE A 37 9.57 5.04 -17.51
C PHE A 37 9.47 6.55 -17.80
N LEU A 38 8.56 6.95 -18.70
CA LEU A 38 8.36 8.36 -19.03
C LEU A 38 7.82 9.14 -17.83
N LEU A 39 6.86 8.57 -17.10
CA LEU A 39 6.30 9.15 -15.89
C LEU A 39 7.37 9.33 -14.81
N TYR A 40 8.17 8.31 -14.51
CA TYR A 40 9.26 8.43 -13.55
C TYR A 40 10.31 9.44 -13.99
N ARG A 41 10.65 9.47 -15.28
CA ARG A 41 11.61 10.45 -15.81
C ARG A 41 11.09 11.89 -15.72
N TRP A 42 9.77 12.09 -15.80
CA TRP A 42 9.15 13.41 -15.64
C TRP A 42 8.91 13.79 -14.17
N ALA A 43 8.55 12.81 -13.33
CA ALA A 43 8.17 13.01 -11.93
C ALA A 43 9.38 13.04 -10.97
N GLN A 44 10.53 12.50 -11.38
CA GLN A 44 11.77 12.72 -10.65
C GLN A 44 12.23 14.17 -10.87
N ALA A 45 11.63 15.09 -10.11
CA ALA A 45 12.38 16.24 -9.63
C ALA A 45 13.68 15.68 -9.04
N PRO A 46 14.87 16.24 -9.34
CA PRO A 46 16.09 15.78 -8.72
C PRO A 46 15.86 15.85 -7.22
N GLU A 47 15.83 14.69 -6.54
CA GLU A 47 15.94 14.65 -5.09
C GLU A 47 17.20 15.44 -4.80
N ARG A 48 17.00 16.68 -4.33
CA ARG A 48 18.11 17.53 -3.93
C ARG A 48 18.74 16.76 -2.80
N TYR A 49 19.87 16.12 -3.11
CA TYR A 49 20.71 15.51 -2.11
C TYR A 49 20.95 16.57 -1.05
N SER A 50 20.25 16.44 0.09
CA SER A 50 20.48 17.30 1.23
C SER A 50 21.67 16.68 1.95
N PRO A 51 22.84 17.33 1.97
CA PRO A 51 23.96 16.80 2.72
C PRO A 51 23.54 16.59 4.18
N PRO A 52 24.02 15.53 4.85
CA PRO A 52 23.67 15.27 6.24
C PRO A 52 23.97 16.50 7.09
N GLU A 53 22.94 17.03 7.73
CA GLU A 53 23.03 18.21 8.57
C GLU A 53 23.94 17.90 9.75
N ARG A 54 24.98 18.71 9.95
CA ARG A 54 25.86 18.54 11.12
C ARG A 54 25.06 18.95 12.35
N PHE A 55 24.76 17.97 13.21
CA PHE A 55 24.13 18.23 14.48
C PHE A 55 24.97 19.22 15.29
N ALA A 56 24.28 20.21 15.89
CA ALA A 56 24.92 21.12 16.82
C ALA A 56 25.56 20.33 17.97
N PRO A 57 26.70 20.78 18.51
CA PRO A 57 27.33 20.13 19.65
C PRO A 57 26.32 20.03 20.80
N PRO A 58 26.27 18.88 21.51
CA PRO A 58 25.30 18.66 22.57
C PRO A 58 25.47 19.75 23.65
N ARG A 59 24.41 20.50 23.91
CA ARG A 59 24.37 21.47 25.01
C ARG A 59 23.66 20.82 26.18
N LEU A 60 24.14 21.09 27.38
CA LEU A 60 23.40 20.78 28.60
C LEU A 60 22.14 21.65 28.62
N GLU A 61 20.98 21.00 28.58
CA GLU A 61 19.67 21.64 28.73
C GLU A 61 19.60 22.31 30.12
N THR A 62 19.70 23.63 30.17
CA THR A 62 19.71 24.40 31.43
C THR A 62 18.31 24.65 31.98
N ASP A 63 17.27 24.57 31.14
CA ASP A 63 15.88 24.77 31.55
C ASP A 63 14.92 23.86 30.74
N PRO A 64 14.70 22.62 31.18
CA PRO A 64 13.80 21.70 30.51
C PRO A 64 12.32 22.16 30.54
N ALA A 65 11.94 23.01 31.51
CA ALA A 65 10.57 23.51 31.61
C ALA A 65 10.29 24.61 30.59
N ALA A 66 11.27 25.47 30.29
CA ALA A 66 11.18 26.41 29.18
C ALA A 66 11.10 25.67 27.83
N ALA A 67 11.99 24.72 27.58
CA ALA A 67 11.99 23.95 26.34
C ALA A 67 10.65 23.20 26.09
N LEU A 68 10.06 22.63 27.14
CA LEU A 68 8.75 21.97 27.04
C LEU A 68 7.61 22.95 26.71
N ARG A 69 7.64 24.17 27.29
CA ARG A 69 6.64 25.20 26.98
C ARG A 69 6.76 25.65 25.53
N ASP A 70 7.97 25.91 25.06
CA ASP A 70 8.23 26.36 23.69
C ASP A 70 7.82 25.29 22.67
N PHE A 71 8.12 24.02 22.97
CA PHE A 71 7.70 22.89 22.15
C PHE A 71 6.16 22.78 22.07
N ARG A 72 5.45 22.90 23.20
CA ARG A 72 3.99 22.87 23.22
C ARG A 72 3.37 24.05 22.49
N ALA A 73 3.95 25.23 22.60
CA ALA A 73 3.52 26.41 21.87
C ALA A 73 3.70 26.23 20.34
N ALA A 74 4.83 25.66 19.92
CA ALA A 74 5.07 25.33 18.52
C ALA A 74 4.11 24.27 17.97
N GLN A 75 3.79 23.24 18.78
CA GLN A 75 2.77 22.25 18.41
C GLN A 75 1.37 22.88 18.30
N ALA A 76 0.99 23.74 19.25
CA ALA A 76 -0.29 24.45 19.19
C ALA A 76 -0.38 25.32 17.93
N ALA A 77 0.70 26.03 17.58
CA ALA A 77 0.76 26.84 16.37
C ALA A 77 0.70 26.02 15.07
N GLN A 78 1.38 24.87 15.00
CA GLN A 78 1.27 23.94 13.86
C GLN A 78 -0.13 23.35 13.72
N LEU A 79 -0.77 23.07 14.85
CA LEU A 79 -2.17 22.67 14.87
C LEU A 79 -3.04 23.82 14.34
N GLU A 80 -2.93 25.04 14.83
CA GLU A 80 -3.78 26.15 14.37
C GLU A 80 -3.55 26.55 12.91
N ALA A 81 -2.33 26.42 12.39
CA ALA A 81 -1.96 26.80 11.02
C ALA A 81 -2.29 25.74 9.95
N GLY A 82 -2.64 24.52 10.34
CA GLY A 82 -2.89 23.42 9.41
C GLY A 82 -4.32 23.38 8.90
N ASP A 83 -4.56 23.96 7.72
CA ASP A 83 -5.78 23.78 6.92
C ASP A 83 -5.80 22.41 6.20
N ASP A 84 -5.54 21.35 6.96
CA ASP A 84 -5.15 20.04 6.43
C ASP A 84 -6.30 19.01 6.62
N PRO A 85 -6.63 18.20 5.59
CA PRO A 85 -7.68 17.17 5.62
C PRO A 85 -7.60 16.10 6.74
N PRO A 86 -6.45 15.76 7.38
CA PRO A 86 -6.43 14.74 8.43
C PRO A 86 -7.25 15.08 9.68
N ARG A 87 -7.55 16.35 9.97
CA ARG A 87 -8.41 16.70 11.13
C ARG A 87 -9.83 16.16 10.98
N ARG A 88 -10.38 16.23 9.77
CA ARG A 88 -11.70 15.70 9.46
C ARG A 88 -11.71 14.18 9.62
N ALA A 89 -10.67 13.52 9.13
CA ALA A 89 -10.51 12.07 9.24
C ALA A 89 -10.41 11.59 10.70
N VAL A 90 -9.69 12.32 11.58
CA VAL A 90 -9.61 11.96 13.00
C VAL A 90 -10.94 12.20 13.71
N ALA A 91 -11.61 13.32 13.45
CA ALA A 91 -12.92 13.60 14.04
C ALA A 91 -13.98 12.56 13.60
N GLU A 92 -13.98 12.19 12.32
CA GLU A 92 -14.86 11.15 11.77
C GLU A 92 -14.52 9.77 12.33
N ALA A 93 -13.24 9.43 12.48
CA ALA A 93 -12.80 8.18 13.11
C ALA A 93 -13.26 8.11 14.58
N MET A 94 -13.11 9.20 15.34
CA MET A 94 -13.57 9.27 16.73
C MET A 94 -15.08 9.19 16.84
N ALA A 95 -15.82 9.78 15.90
CA ALA A 95 -17.27 9.64 15.82
C ALA A 95 -17.70 8.18 15.53
N LEU A 96 -17.00 7.50 14.62
CA LEU A 96 -17.22 6.08 14.31
C LEU A 96 -16.97 5.17 15.53
N ILE A 97 -15.89 5.43 16.27
CA ILE A 97 -15.56 4.69 17.50
C ILE A 97 -16.60 4.95 18.59
N ALA A 98 -16.97 6.23 18.80
CA ALA A 98 -17.97 6.61 19.79
C ALA A 98 -19.35 5.99 19.47
N ALA A 99 -19.74 5.95 18.20
CA ALA A 99 -20.99 5.34 17.75
C ALA A 99 -21.06 3.83 18.02
N ARG A 100 -19.92 3.12 18.02
CA ARG A 100 -19.87 1.68 18.33
C ARG A 100 -19.99 1.36 19.83
N GLY A 101 -19.77 2.34 20.72
CA GLY A 101 -19.93 2.17 22.16
C GLY A 101 -19.09 1.01 22.71
N ALA A 102 -19.74 0.03 23.36
CA ALA A 102 -19.06 -1.13 23.96
C ALA A 102 -18.33 -2.02 22.95
N ALA A 103 -18.75 -2.00 21.67
CA ALA A 103 -18.13 -2.77 20.60
C ALA A 103 -17.02 -2.00 19.86
N ALA A 104 -16.55 -0.86 20.41
CA ALA A 104 -15.55 0.01 19.78
C ALA A 104 -14.25 -0.73 19.39
N TYR A 105 -13.88 -1.77 20.15
CA TYR A 105 -12.64 -2.52 19.95
C TYR A 105 -12.86 -3.87 19.25
N ASP A 106 -14.10 -4.22 18.89
CA ASP A 106 -14.33 -5.46 18.16
C ASP A 106 -13.73 -5.34 16.74
N PRO A 107 -13.14 -6.42 16.21
CA PRO A 107 -12.53 -6.41 14.88
C PRO A 107 -13.52 -5.95 13.81
N LEU A 108 -13.05 -5.09 12.90
CA LEU A 108 -13.87 -4.48 11.84
C LEU A 108 -14.34 -5.51 10.80
N GLU A 109 -13.58 -6.59 10.61
CA GLU A 109 -13.91 -7.71 9.74
C GLU A 109 -13.64 -9.03 10.46
N GLN A 110 -14.55 -9.98 10.28
CA GLN A 110 -14.41 -11.31 10.84
C GLN A 110 -13.29 -12.04 10.06
N PRO A 111 -12.23 -12.55 10.72
CA PRO A 111 -11.13 -13.20 10.02
C PRO A 111 -11.67 -14.34 9.13
N ALA A 112 -11.27 -14.34 7.86
CA ALA A 112 -11.64 -15.41 6.94
C ALA A 112 -11.23 -16.77 7.53
N ALA A 113 -12.15 -17.74 7.46
CA ALA A 113 -11.95 -19.06 8.03
C ALA A 113 -10.65 -19.70 7.49
N PRO A 114 -9.85 -20.36 8.35
CA PRO A 114 -8.59 -20.96 7.91
C PRO A 114 -8.84 -22.00 6.82
N PRO A 115 -7.96 -22.09 5.80
CA PRO A 115 -8.12 -23.04 4.71
C PRO A 115 -8.07 -24.49 5.25
N PRO A 116 -8.83 -25.43 4.65
CA PRO A 116 -8.85 -26.81 5.09
C PRO A 116 -7.45 -27.46 4.94
N PRO A 117 -7.08 -28.41 5.81
CA PRO A 117 -5.78 -29.06 5.76
C PRO A 117 -5.62 -29.87 4.46
N ILE A 118 -4.52 -29.65 3.75
CA ILE A 118 -4.17 -30.38 2.52
C ILE A 118 -3.84 -31.83 2.89
N ARG A 119 -4.70 -32.78 2.53
CA ARG A 119 -4.42 -34.21 2.69
C ARG A 119 -3.35 -34.64 1.68
N ARG A 120 -2.13 -34.96 2.15
CA ARG A 120 -1.05 -35.54 1.35
C ARG A 120 -1.12 -37.06 1.34
N GLU A 121 -2.06 -37.64 0.61
CA GLU A 121 -2.14 -39.09 0.33
C GLU A 121 -2.78 -39.24 -1.05
N ALA A 122 -2.28 -39.99 -2.04
CA ALA A 122 -1.17 -40.93 -2.12
C ALA A 122 -0.67 -40.93 -3.57
N ALA A 123 0.66 -40.88 -3.75
CA ALA A 123 1.31 -41.35 -4.97
C ALA A 123 1.55 -42.86 -4.82
N PRO A 124 1.00 -43.65 -5.73
CA PRO A 124 1.83 -44.61 -6.45
C PRO A 124 1.89 -44.31 -7.96
#